data_AF-A0A962E1F3-F1
#
_entry.id   AF-A0A962E1F3-F1
#
_cell.length_a   1.000
_cell.length_b   1.000
_cell.length_c   1.000
_cell.angle_alpha   90.00
_cell.angle_beta   90.00
_cell.angle_gamma   90.00
#
_symmetry.space_group_name_H-M   'P 1'
#
loop_
_entity.id
_entity.type
_entity.pdbx_description
1 polymer ?
#
loop_
_entity_poly.entity_id
_entity_poly.type
_entity_poly.pdbx_seq_one_letter_code
_entity_poly.pdbx_strand_id
1 'polypeptide(L)' 'PTELRIERTINRDGITADEVMQRIKNQKPDEEKIKLSNFVIINDGEKDLKSQVQEIHRLILESTK' A
#
# COMPACT_ATOMS: atom_id res chain seq x y z
N PRO A 1 3.20 -6.61 -2.24
CA PRO A 1 3.04 -8.08 -2.42
C PRO A 1 1.73 -8.59 -1.80
N THR A 2 1.00 -9.47 -2.47
CA THR A 2 -0.31 -9.98 -1.99
C THR A 2 -0.17 -10.87 -0.76
N GLU A 3 0.83 -11.77 -0.76
CA GLU A 3 1.10 -12.68 0.37
C GLU A 3 1.42 -11.94 1.66
N LEU A 4 2.31 -10.94 1.59
CA LEU A 4 2.65 -10.08 2.73
C LEU A 4 1.43 -9.32 3.28
N ARG A 5 0.48 -8.94 2.42
CA ARG A 5 -0.77 -8.30 2.85
C ARG A 5 -1.70 -9.28 3.55
N ILE A 6 -1.75 -10.52 3.07
CA ILE A 6 -2.55 -11.58 3.71
C ILE A 6 -2.01 -11.85 5.10
N GLU A 7 -0.71 -12.12 5.22
CA GLU A 7 -0.05 -12.39 6.50
C GLU A 7 -0.26 -11.25 7.51
N ARG A 8 -0.04 -10.00 7.10
CA ARG A 8 -0.25 -8.83 7.97
C ARG A 8 -1.69 -8.68 8.41
N THR A 9 -2.66 -8.99 7.55
CA THR A 9 -4.09 -8.85 7.88
C THR A 9 -4.53 -9.95 8.84
N ILE A 10 -4.06 -11.19 8.64
CA ILE A 10 -4.30 -12.30 9.58
C ILE A 10 -3.71 -11.95 10.95
N ASN A 11 -2.44 -11.53 11.00
CA ASN A 11 -1.76 -11.21 12.27
C ASN A 11 -2.41 -10.02 13.00
N ARG A 12 -2.97 -9.06 12.27
CA ARG A 12 -3.60 -7.86 12.85
C ARG A 12 -5.04 -8.12 13.30
N ASP A 13 -5.84 -8.75 12.46
CA ASP A 13 -7.30 -8.85 12.65
C ASP A 13 -7.73 -10.21 13.23
N GLY A 14 -6.82 -11.20 13.29
CA GLY A 14 -7.12 -12.55 13.79
C GLY A 14 -8.07 -13.36 12.91
N ILE A 15 -8.23 -12.97 11.64
CA ILE A 15 -9.17 -13.58 10.69
C ILE A 15 -8.49 -14.62 9.79
N THR A 16 -9.28 -15.45 9.13
CA THR A 16 -8.78 -16.51 8.23
C THR A 16 -8.26 -15.94 6.91
N ALA A 17 -7.36 -16.69 6.25
CA ALA A 17 -6.84 -16.32 4.93
C ALA A 17 -7.96 -16.16 3.88
N ASP A 18 -9.01 -16.97 3.94
CA ASP A 18 -10.17 -16.89 3.04
C ASP A 18 -10.94 -15.58 3.22
N GLU A 19 -11.16 -15.15 4.46
CA GLU A 19 -11.79 -13.85 4.75
C GLU A 19 -10.94 -12.69 4.24
N VAL A 20 -9.61 -12.78 4.37
CA VAL A 20 -8.70 -11.78 3.79
C VAL A 20 -8.78 -11.76 2.27
N MET A 21 -8.82 -12.93 1.62
CA MET A 21 -8.94 -13.03 0.17
C MET A 21 -10.25 -12.44 -0.35
N GLN A 22 -11.37 -12.65 0.36
CA GLN A 22 -12.64 -12.00 0.02
C GLN A 22 -12.56 -10.48 0.12
N ARG A 23 -11.90 -9.96 1.16
CA ARG A 23 -11.67 -8.51 1.30
C ARG A 23 -10.77 -7.96 0.20
N ILE A 24 -9.77 -8.70 -0.25
CA ILE A 24 -8.89 -8.30 -1.37
C ILE A 24 -9.68 -8.27 -2.68
N LYS A 25 -10.52 -9.28 -2.94
CA LYS A 25 -11.38 -9.34 -4.14
C LYS A 25 -12.37 -8.18 -4.23
N ASN A 26 -12.85 -7.69 -3.09
CA ASN A 26 -13.80 -6.58 -3.02
C ASN A 26 -13.12 -5.18 -3.12
N GLN A 27 -11.80 -5.12 -3.23
CA GLN A 27 -11.07 -3.87 -3.42
C GLN A 27 -10.85 -3.56 -4.90
N LYS A 28 -10.70 -2.28 -5.23
CA LYS A 28 -10.23 -1.87 -6.57
C LYS A 28 -8.88 -2.52 -6.89
N PRO A 29 -8.66 -2.98 -8.13
CA PRO A 29 -7.37 -3.48 -8.58
C PRO A 29 -6.26 -2.46 -8.31
N ASP A 30 -5.09 -2.95 -7.89
CA ASP A 30 -3.96 -2.07 -7.59
C ASP A 30 -3.50 -1.29 -8.83
N GLU A 31 -3.58 -1.89 -10.02
CA GLU A 31 -3.27 -1.21 -11.29
C GLU A 31 -4.15 0.02 -11.53
N GLU A 32 -5.45 -0.07 -11.22
CA GLU A 32 -6.38 1.06 -11.36
C GLU A 32 -6.05 2.16 -10.36
N LYS A 33 -5.74 1.80 -9.11
CA LYS A 33 -5.33 2.76 -8.08
C LYS A 33 -4.06 3.48 -8.49
N ILE A 34 -3.05 2.74 -8.98
CA ILE A 34 -1.77 3.29 -9.42
C ILE A 34 -1.96 4.28 -10.56
N LYS A 35 -2.78 3.96 -11.57
CA LYS A 35 -3.08 4.86 -12.70
C LYS A 35 -3.67 6.21 -12.27
N LEU A 36 -4.43 6.23 -11.17
CA LEU A 36 -5.09 7.42 -10.65
C LEU A 36 -4.29 8.14 -9.55
N SER A 37 -3.12 7.62 -9.19
CA SER A 37 -2.32 8.15 -8.07
C SER A 37 -1.20 9.06 -8.57
N ASN A 38 -1.02 10.22 -7.91
CA ASN A 38 0.13 11.10 -8.16
C ASN A 38 1.45 10.50 -7.62
N PHE A 39 1.36 9.73 -6.53
CA PHE A 39 2.50 9.10 -5.87
C PHE A 39 2.16 7.66 -5.47
N VAL A 40 3.14 6.77 -5.50
CA VAL A 40 2.98 5.36 -5.10
C VAL A 40 4.08 5.00 -4.11
N ILE A 41 3.71 4.52 -2.93
CA ILE A 41 4.64 4.02 -1.92
C ILE A 41 4.68 2.50 -1.97
N ILE A 42 5.88 1.93 -2.08
CA ILE A 42 6.10 0.49 -2.10
C ILE A 42 6.54 0.06 -0.70
N ASN A 43 5.66 -0.66 -0.02
CA ASN A 43 5.89 -1.27 1.30
C ASN A 43 6.05 -2.79 1.16
N ASP A 44 7.16 -3.20 0.58
CA ASP A 44 7.57 -4.60 0.43
C ASP A 44 8.50 -5.07 1.56
N GLY A 45 9.05 -4.15 2.37
CA GLY A 45 10.01 -4.45 3.42
C GLY A 45 11.47 -4.42 2.95
N GLU A 46 11.70 -4.24 1.64
CA GLU A 46 13.03 -4.10 1.04
C GLU A 46 13.36 -2.63 0.77
N LYS A 47 12.38 -1.88 0.26
CA LYS A 47 12.55 -0.46 -0.02
C LYS A 47 12.39 0.36 1.25
N ASP A 48 13.29 1.32 1.45
CA ASP A 48 13.20 2.24 2.58
C ASP A 48 11.94 3.12 2.45
N LEU A 49 10.97 2.84 3.31
CA LEU A 49 9.72 3.60 3.42
C LEU A 49 9.95 5.04 3.89
N LYS A 50 10.91 5.26 4.77
CA LYS A 50 11.16 6.58 5.35
C LYS A 50 11.64 7.53 4.26
N SER A 51 12.58 7.09 3.45
CA SER A 51 13.09 7.86 2.31
C SER A 51 11.98 8.15 1.29
N GLN A 52 11.14 7.17 0.95
CA GLN A 52 9.99 7.38 0.04
C GLN A 52 9.00 8.44 0.58
N VAL A 53 8.66 8.38 1.87
CA VAL A 53 7.73 9.33 2.50
C VAL A 53 8.34 10.73 2.55
N GLN A 54 9.62 10.86 2.89
CA GLN A 54 10.31 12.15 2.94
C GLN A 54 10.35 12.82 1.57
N GLU A 55 10.58 12.05 0.51
CA GLU A 55 10.60 12.58 -0.85
C GLU A 55 9.22 13.09 -1.29
N ILE A 56 8.17 12.29 -1.09
CA ILE A 56 6.80 12.69 -1.43
C ILE A 56 6.39 13.93 -0.63
N HIS A 57 6.72 13.98 0.66
CA HIS A 57 6.44 15.14 1.51
C HIS A 57 7.12 16.41 0.98
N ARG A 58 8.39 16.32 0.55
CA ARG A 58 9.11 17.44 -0.07
C ARG A 58 8.41 17.92 -1.35
N LEU A 59 8.06 17.00 -2.25
CA LEU A 59 7.39 17.32 -3.52
C LEU A 59 6.04 18.02 -3.31
N ILE A 60 5.27 17.60 -2.29
CA ILE A 60 3.99 18.24 -1.94
C ILE A 60 4.21 19.66 -1.39
N LEU A 61 5.25 19.89 -0.58
CA LEU A 61 5.56 21.23 -0.08
C LEU A 61 6.01 22.17 -1.19
N GLU A 62 6.74 21.66 -2.18
CA GLU A 62 7.19 22.45 -3.34
C GLU A 62 6.04 22.78 -4.29
N SER A 63 5.07 21.88 -4.47
CA SER A 63 3.91 22.12 -5.34
C SER A 63 2.84 23.05 -4.76
N THR A 64 2.96 23.38 -3.46
CA THR A 64 2.07 24.32 -2.77
C THR A 64 2.57 25.78 -2.84
N LYS A 65 3.76 26.01 -3.41
CA LYS A 65 4.30 27.36 -3.70
C LYS A 65 3.87 27.85 -5.06
#